data_AF-A0A0Q7PNL0-F1
#
_entry.id   AF-A0A0Q7PNL0-F1
#
_cell.length_a   1.000
_cell.length_b   1.000
_cell.length_c   1.000
_cell.angle_alpha   90.00
_cell.angle_beta   90.00
_cell.angle_gamma   90.00
#
_symmetry.space_group_name_H-M   'P 1'
#
loop_
_entity.id
_entity.type
_entity.pdbx_description
1 polymer ?
#
loop_
_entity_poly.entity_id
_entity_poly.type
_entity_poly.pdbx_seq_one_letter_code
_entity_poly.pdbx_strand_id
1 'polypeptide(L)' 'MPVVNIQITREGSGPNRNAATEAEKAALIAGVSQVLLDVLNKPLESTFVVIEEVEMANWGRGGLPTLEYRRLKVDTDT' A
#
# COMPACT_ATOMS: atom_id res chain seq x y z
N MET A 1 -8.13 -1.85 -20.59
CA MET A 1 -6.90 -2.26 -19.91
C MET A 1 -6.57 -1.26 -18.81
N PRO A 2 -7.19 -1.37 -17.62
CA PRO A 2 -6.83 -0.54 -16.48
C PRO A 2 -5.52 -1.00 -15.82
N VAL A 3 -4.81 -0.05 -15.22
CA VAL A 3 -3.70 -0.30 -14.30
C VAL A 3 -3.99 0.36 -12.95
N VAL A 4 -3.75 -0.37 -11.86
CA VAL A 4 -3.81 0.16 -10.49
C VAL A 4 -2.45 -0.01 -9.85
N ASN A 5 -1.89 1.10 -9.38
CA ASN A 5 -0.67 1.09 -8.58
C ASN A 5 -1.04 1.21 -7.10
N ILE A 6 -0.58 0.24 -6.32
CA ILE A 6 -0.70 0.23 -4.87
C ILE A 6 0.69 0.53 -4.33
N GLN A 7 0.86 1.69 -3.70
CA GLN A 7 2.07 2.03 -2.99
C GLN A 7 1.80 1.96 -1.49
N ILE A 8 2.57 1.14 -0.79
CA ILE A 8 2.51 1.00 0.67
C ILE A 8 3.91 1.14 1.25
N THR A 9 4.01 1.42 2.55
CA THR A 9 5.30 1.45 3.23
C THR A 9 5.75 0.05 3.62
N ARG A 10 7.07 -0.16 3.73
CA ARG A 10 7.71 -1.39 4.24
C ARG A 10 7.59 -1.57 5.75
N GLU A 11 6.38 -1.42 6.25
CA GLU A 11 6.02 -1.63 7.65
C GLU A 11 5.50 -3.04 7.91
N GLY A 12 5.16 -3.75 6.84
CA GLY A 12 4.40 -4.99 6.93
C GLY A 12 3.04 -4.81 7.59
N SER A 13 2.36 -5.93 7.82
CA SER A 13 0.99 -5.99 8.32
C SER A 13 0.88 -6.44 9.78
N GLY A 14 2.00 -6.63 10.48
CA GLY A 14 2.01 -7.12 11.86
C GLY A 14 3.37 -6.96 12.55
N PRO A 15 3.44 -7.27 13.86
CA PRO A 15 4.67 -7.13 14.63
C PRO A 15 5.83 -7.92 14.01
N ASN A 16 7.02 -7.34 14.02
CA ASN A 16 8.25 -7.94 13.46
C ASN A 16 8.21 -8.26 11.95
N ARG A 17 7.31 -7.64 11.18
CA ARG A 17 7.33 -7.69 9.71
C ARG A 17 7.85 -6.36 9.15
N ASN A 18 8.51 -6.43 8.00
CA ASN A 18 9.00 -5.27 7.24
C ASN A 18 8.50 -5.28 5.80
N ALA A 19 7.53 -6.14 5.48
CA ALA A 19 6.91 -6.23 4.17
C ALA A 19 5.53 -6.89 4.27
N ALA A 20 4.68 -6.63 3.28
CA ALA A 20 3.46 -7.40 3.06
C ALA A 20 3.80 -8.85 2.67
N THR A 21 3.06 -9.81 3.22
CA THR A 21 3.21 -11.23 2.88
C THR A 21 2.73 -11.51 1.46
N GLU A 22 3.18 -12.63 0.88
CA GLU A 22 2.70 -13.07 -0.44
C GLU A 22 1.18 -13.28 -0.47
N ALA A 23 0.60 -13.81 0.59
CA ALA A 23 -0.84 -14.02 0.71
C ALA A 23 -1.62 -12.68 0.72
N GLU A 24 -1.11 -11.67 1.42
CA GLU A 24 -1.72 -10.34 1.42
C GLU A 24 -1.61 -9.65 0.06
N LYS A 25 -0.46 -9.76 -0.61
CA LYS A 25 -0.30 -9.26 -1.98
C LYS A 25 -1.27 -9.93 -2.95
N ALA A 26 -1.40 -11.26 -2.87
CA ALA A 26 -2.35 -12.01 -3.68
C ALA A 26 -3.81 -11.57 -3.43
N ALA A 27 -4.18 -11.37 -2.15
CA ALA A 27 -5.50 -10.89 -1.78
C ALA A 27 -5.78 -9.46 -2.29
N LEU A 28 -4.79 -8.56 -2.22
CA LEU A 28 -4.89 -7.20 -2.77
C LEU A 28 -5.08 -7.21 -4.29
N ILE A 29 -4.30 -8.02 -5.01
CA ILE A 29 -4.41 -8.14 -6.48
C ILE A 29 -5.80 -8.66 -6.86
N ALA A 30 -6.28 -9.72 -6.21
CA ALA A 30 -7.59 -10.29 -6.49
C ALA A 30 -8.72 -9.30 -6.18
N GLY A 31 -8.69 -8.68 -5.00
CA GLY A 31 -9.72 -7.75 -4.55
C GLY A 31 -9.83 -6.51 -5.44
N VAL A 32 -8.71 -5.88 -5.79
CA VAL A 32 -8.70 -4.70 -6.68
C VAL A 32 -9.16 -5.06 -8.08
N SER A 33 -8.73 -6.20 -8.60
CA SER A 33 -9.17 -6.66 -9.93
C SER A 33 -10.68 -6.91 -9.96
N GLN A 34 -11.24 -7.49 -8.89
CA GLN A 34 -12.68 -7.72 -8.76
C GLN A 34 -13.47 -6.41 -8.71
N VAL A 35 -13.00 -5.39 -7.98
CA VAL A 35 -13.64 -4.07 -7.94
C VAL A 35 -13.74 -3.45 -9.35
N LEU A 36 -12.69 -3.59 -10.16
CA LEU A 36 -12.68 -3.08 -11.53
C LEU A 36 -13.64 -3.83 -12.46
N LEU A 37 -13.79 -5.13 -12.24
CA LEU A 37 -14.80 -5.94 -12.92
C LEU A 37 -16.20 -5.47 -12.53
N ASP A 38 -16.49 -5.38 -11.24
CA ASP A 38 -17.83 -5.10 -10.74
C ASP A 38 -18.31 -3.67 -11.07
N VAL A 39 -17.43 -2.67 -10.95
CA VAL A 39 -17.81 -1.26 -11.09
C VAL A 39 -17.72 -0.78 -12.55
N LEU A 40 -16.67 -1.21 -13.27
CA LEU A 40 -16.35 -0.68 -14.61
C LEU A 40 -16.51 -1.72 -15.73
N ASN A 41 -16.97 -2.93 -15.39
CA ASN A 41 -17.10 -4.06 -16.32
C ASN A 41 -15.79 -4.31 -17.10
N LYS A 42 -14.64 -4.23 -16.41
CA LYS A 42 -13.33 -4.49 -17.02
C LYS A 42 -12.94 -5.95 -16.80
N PRO A 43 -12.58 -6.67 -17.87
CA PRO A 43 -12.30 -8.09 -17.73
C PRO A 43 -10.92 -8.31 -17.08
N LEU A 44 -10.82 -9.38 -16.29
CA LEU A 44 -9.67 -9.65 -15.42
C LEU A 44 -8.38 -9.86 -16.23
N GLU A 45 -8.47 -10.52 -17.39
CA GLU A 45 -7.34 -10.78 -18.28
C GLU A 45 -6.68 -9.50 -18.84
N SER A 46 -7.38 -8.36 -18.76
CA SER A 46 -6.90 -7.07 -19.23
C SER A 46 -6.61 -6.08 -18.11
N THR A 47 -6.63 -6.54 -16.85
CA THR A 47 -6.49 -5.72 -15.65
C THR A 47 -5.12 -5.95 -15.00
N PHE A 48 -4.43 -4.86 -14.66
CA PHE A 48 -3.08 -4.91 -14.11
C PHE A 48 -3.07 -4.27 -12.73
N VAL A 49 -2.50 -4.96 -11.75
CA VAL A 49 -2.27 -4.45 -10.39
C VAL A 49 -0.78 -4.56 -10.08
N VAL A 50 -0.17 -3.43 -9.73
CA VAL A 50 1.25 -3.34 -9.35
C VAL A 50 1.32 -2.92 -7.89
N ILE A 51 2.10 -3.65 -7.09
CA ILE A 51 2.31 -3.35 -5.67
C ILE A 51 3.77 -2.94 -5.50
N GLU A 52 3.99 -1.73 -5.00
CA GLU A 52 5.29 -1.20 -4.64
C GLU A 52 5.34 -0.98 -3.12
N GLU A 53 6.37 -1.54 -2.49
CA GLU A 53 6.62 -1.32 -1.07
C GLU A 53 7.81 -0.38 -0.90
N VAL A 54 7.54 0.79 -0.32
CA VAL A 54 8.47 1.91 -0.23
C VAL A 54 9.04 1.98 1.19
N GLU A 55 10.35 2.18 1.31
CA GLU A 55 10.99 2.40 2.61
C GLU A 55 10.38 3.63 3.31
N MET A 56 10.16 3.56 4.64
CA MET A 56 9.55 4.67 5.40
C MET A 56 10.36 5.97 5.34
N ALA A 57 11.68 5.87 5.14
CA ALA A 57 12.57 7.01 4.92
C ALA A 57 12.27 7.74 3.59
N ASN A 58 11.75 7.01 2.61
CA ASN A 58 11.38 7.52 1.29
C ASN A 58 9.89 7.91 1.23
N TRP A 59 9.14 7.76 2.32
CA TRP A 59 7.74 8.13 2.42
C TRP A 59 7.58 9.42 3.22
N GLY A 60 7.28 10.51 2.51
CA GLY A 60 7.15 11.84 3.11
C GLY A 60 5.74 12.14 3.63
N ARG A 61 5.65 12.67 4.85
CA ARG A 61 4.41 13.22 5.41
C ARG A 61 4.72 14.53 6.14
N GLY A 62 3.97 15.59 5.84
CA GLY A 62 4.17 16.90 6.48
C GLY A 62 5.56 17.50 6.29
N GLY A 63 6.25 17.17 5.20
CA GLY A 63 7.62 17.64 4.94
C GLY A 63 8.73 16.82 5.61
N LEU A 64 8.40 15.69 6.26
CA LEU A 64 9.36 14.85 6.98
C LEU A 64 9.25 13.38 6.57
N PRO A 65 10.33 12.58 6.73
CA PRO A 65 10.24 11.13 6.70
C PRO A 65 9.17 10.62 7.67
N THR A 66 8.48 9.55 7.30
CA THR A 66 7.30 9.06 8.04
C THR A 66 7.58 8.80 9.52
N LEU A 67 8.74 8.23 9.83
CA LEU A 67 9.13 7.95 11.22
C LEU A 67 9.35 9.24 12.04
N GLU A 68 9.92 10.29 11.44
CA GLU A 68 10.11 11.58 12.11
C GLU A 68 8.78 12.29 12.32
N TYR A 69 7.92 12.31 11.29
CA TYR A 69 6.59 12.88 11.40
C TYR A 69 5.78 12.27 12.56
N ARG A 70 5.86 10.94 12.74
CA ARG A 70 5.15 10.23 13.81
C ARG A 70 5.67 10.59 15.20
N ARG A 71 6.98 10.78 15.37
CA ARG A 71 7.57 11.22 16.66
C ARG A 71 7.02 12.58 17.09
N LEU A 72 6.98 13.55 16.16
CA LEU A 72 6.43 14.87 16.45
C LEU A 72 4.95 14.84 16.84
N LYS A 73 4.17 13.95 16.22
CA LYS A 73 2.75 13.74 16.56
C LYS A 73 2.58 13.22 17.99
N VAL A 74 3.37 12.23 18.40
CA VAL A 74 3.35 11.71 19.77
C VAL A 74 3.69 12.81 20.79
N ASP A 75 4.69 13.64 20.48
CA ASP A 75 5.12 14.72 21.37
C ASP A 75 4.12 15.90 21.44
N THR A 76 3.30 16.10 20.41
CA THR A 76 2.28 17.18 20.39
C THR A 76 0.97 16.76 21.05
N ASP A 77 0.68 15.45 21.10
CA ASP A 77 -0.53 14.87 21.68
C ASP A 77 -0.32 14.45 23.17
N THR A 78 0.84 14.75 23.77
CA THR A 78 1.17 14.53 25.20
C THR A 78 1.21 15.87 25.95
#